data_AF-A0A3S0TTI4-F1
#
_entry.id   AF-A0A3S0TTI4-F1
#
_cell.length_a   1.000
_cell.length_b   1.000
_cell.length_c   1.000
_cell.angle_alpha   90.00
_cell.angle_beta   90.00
_cell.angle_gamma   90.00
#
_symmetry.space_group_name_H-M   'P 1'
#
loop_
_entity.id
_entity.type
_entity.pdbx_description
1 polymer ?
#
loop_
_entity_poly.entity_id
_entity_poly.type
_entity_poly.pdbx_seq_one_letter_code
_entity_poly.pdbx_strand_id
1 'polypeptide(L)'
;MFEGARSGRECLGRIRRSARHGGRRTSPGARRRTIHGVDPGLSGVGSRNTGRTGTPRVLVTRGPERAGPLVDLLREYGVEPVLSPLHEARPVSGDGFKIALESITGGPYDVLTLTSANGVWGLVDVCRRAPGGTDFREIAGSVWCVGPATRTAAIEAGLGEPRTASTHRGQGMVAELKQFLGEEPGRSILCVQGRPARPELGDGLRAAGHHVTDAVVYERRPYPVDTPLIPRPEPTAESPIVVGRSETADYVANGMISAVIATSPKLLEALCSLGNLTVPVVCIGATTAAVAKKRGVNFVTSQGTKPEDLARSVAEILSLEHNERSRRESSDEREV
;
A
#
# COMPACT_ATOMS: atom_id res chain seq x y z
N MET A 1 20.42 -40.26 52.07
CA MET A 1 21.84 -40.44 51.70
C MET A 1 22.38 -39.07 51.33
N PHE A 2 23.16 -38.50 52.26
CA PHE A 2 23.82 -37.20 52.18
C PHE A 2 25.33 -37.48 52.22
N GLU A 3 26.07 -37.07 51.21
CA GLU A 3 27.54 -36.93 51.15
C GLU A 3 27.84 -36.29 49.78
N GLY A 4 28.70 -35.30 49.58
CA GLY A 4 29.64 -34.64 50.46
C GLY A 4 30.04 -33.27 49.91
N ALA A 5 30.65 -32.48 50.79
CA ALA A 5 31.03 -31.08 50.61
C ALA A 5 32.52 -30.89 50.25
N ARG A 6 32.87 -29.61 50.00
CA ARG A 6 34.19 -28.92 50.01
C ARG A 6 34.80 -28.66 48.62
N SER A 7 35.51 -27.57 48.31
CA SER A 7 35.83 -26.28 48.95
C SER A 7 36.90 -25.58 48.07
N GLY A 8 36.89 -24.24 47.97
CA GLY A 8 38.06 -23.40 47.59
C GLY A 8 37.72 -22.27 46.60
N ARG A 9 37.37 -21.04 47.02
CA ARG A 9 38.22 -19.86 47.37
C ARG A 9 39.23 -19.47 46.28
N GLU A 10 38.93 -18.38 45.55
CA GLU A 10 39.47 -17.01 45.69
C GLU A 10 40.86 -16.80 45.08
N CYS A 11 40.96 -15.88 44.11
CA CYS A 11 42.14 -15.02 43.97
C CYS A 11 41.79 -13.70 43.25
N LEU A 12 42.08 -12.61 43.96
CA LEU A 12 42.03 -11.21 43.53
C LEU A 12 43.05 -10.89 42.43
N GLY A 13 42.69 -9.94 41.56
CA GLY A 13 43.64 -9.21 40.72
C GLY A 13 43.14 -7.79 40.42
N ARG A 14 43.45 -6.84 41.31
CA ARG A 14 43.37 -5.38 41.08
C ARG A 14 44.75 -4.88 40.60
N ILE A 15 44.80 -3.60 40.17
CA ILE A 15 45.96 -2.67 40.06
C ILE A 15 46.54 -2.59 38.61
N ARG A 16 46.74 -1.44 37.92
CA ARG A 16 46.66 0.01 38.21
C ARG A 16 46.58 0.85 36.91
N ARG A 17 45.98 2.03 37.10
CA ARG A 17 46.13 3.33 36.41
C ARG A 17 47.48 3.58 35.70
N SER A 18 47.44 4.31 34.57
CA SER A 18 48.23 5.53 34.44
C SER A 18 47.54 6.56 33.52
N ALA A 19 47.58 7.81 33.95
CA ALA A 19 47.10 8.99 33.25
C ALA A 19 48.28 9.95 33.09
N ARG A 20 48.42 10.60 31.93
CA ARG A 20 49.07 11.92 31.71
C ARG A 20 48.46 12.50 30.43
N HIS A 21 47.62 13.54 30.47
CA HIS A 21 47.89 14.98 30.62
C HIS A 21 48.90 15.56 29.61
N GLY A 22 48.39 16.45 28.75
CA GLY A 22 49.16 17.31 27.85
C GLY A 22 48.22 18.14 26.97
N GLY A 23 47.66 19.21 27.52
CA GLY A 23 46.75 20.10 26.80
C GLY A 23 47.46 21.05 25.83
N ARG A 24 46.69 21.63 24.90
CA ARG A 24 46.84 23.02 24.46
C ARG A 24 45.56 23.51 23.78
N ARG A 25 45.07 24.63 24.29
CA ARG A 25 44.02 25.48 23.73
C ARG A 25 44.54 26.18 22.47
N THR A 26 43.74 26.23 21.41
CA THR A 26 43.60 27.39 20.49
C THR A 26 42.28 27.27 19.72
N SER A 27 41.43 28.30 19.80
CA SER A 27 40.31 28.60 18.87
C SER A 27 40.62 29.95 18.20
N PRO A 28 39.89 30.41 17.17
CA PRO A 28 39.32 29.72 16.02
C PRO A 28 39.82 30.35 14.70
N GLY A 29 40.26 29.54 13.73
CA GLY A 29 40.71 30.00 12.42
C GLY A 29 39.66 29.74 11.35
N ALA A 30 38.94 30.78 10.94
CA ALA A 30 38.13 30.78 9.74
C ALA A 30 38.99 30.41 8.52
N ARG A 31 38.66 29.32 7.83
CA ARG A 31 39.14 29.03 6.48
C ARG A 31 37.99 28.53 5.64
N ARG A 32 37.50 29.41 4.77
CA ARG A 32 36.80 29.07 3.53
C ARG A 32 37.62 27.98 2.82
N ARG A 33 37.04 26.81 2.61
CA ARG A 33 37.47 25.87 1.56
C ARG A 33 36.42 25.90 0.47
N THR A 34 36.81 26.53 -0.63
CA THR A 34 36.28 26.30 -1.97
C THR A 34 36.31 24.80 -2.26
N ILE A 35 35.15 24.21 -2.49
CA ILE A 35 35.03 22.88 -3.08
C ILE A 35 34.61 23.12 -4.52
N HIS A 36 35.58 23.01 -5.43
CA HIS A 36 35.33 22.77 -6.84
C HIS A 36 35.13 21.27 -7.06
N GLY A 37 34.09 20.92 -7.82
CA GLY A 37 34.03 19.71 -8.62
C GLY A 37 33.57 18.44 -7.91
N VAL A 38 32.24 18.23 -7.86
CA VAL A 38 31.65 16.88 -7.88
C VAL A 38 30.46 16.93 -8.85
N ASP A 39 30.44 15.98 -9.77
CA ASP A 39 29.61 15.89 -10.98
C ASP A 39 28.10 16.11 -10.80
N PRO A 40 27.44 16.88 -11.68
CA PRO A 40 26.00 16.88 -11.84
C PRO A 40 25.59 15.73 -12.77
N GLY A 41 25.70 14.50 -12.29
CA GLY A 41 25.24 13.31 -13.01
C GLY A 41 23.95 12.79 -12.38
N LEU A 42 22.81 13.39 -12.71
CA LEU A 42 21.45 12.82 -12.75
C LEU A 42 20.45 13.95 -13.06
N SER A 43 20.75 14.73 -14.09
CA SER A 43 19.80 15.63 -14.73
C SER A 43 18.97 14.85 -15.75
N GLY A 44 17.65 14.87 -15.57
CA GLY A 44 16.68 14.71 -16.66
C GLY A 44 16.69 13.37 -17.38
N VAL A 45 15.98 12.38 -16.84
CA VAL A 45 15.25 11.48 -17.73
C VAL A 45 14.12 12.30 -18.31
N GLY A 46 14.40 12.94 -19.45
CA GLY A 46 13.41 13.63 -20.25
C GLY A 46 12.24 12.69 -20.49
N SER A 47 11.06 13.14 -20.07
CA SER A 47 9.78 12.58 -20.49
C SER A 47 9.75 12.61 -22.01
N ARG A 48 10.15 11.49 -22.61
CA ARG A 48 10.00 11.27 -24.04
C ARG A 48 8.51 11.05 -24.25
N ASN A 49 7.84 12.12 -24.66
CA ASN A 49 6.47 12.14 -25.13
C ASN A 49 6.39 11.31 -26.42
N THR A 50 6.46 9.97 -26.30
CA THR A 50 6.33 9.01 -27.41
C THR A 50 4.89 8.51 -27.56
N GLY A 51 3.92 9.21 -26.98
CA GLY A 51 2.53 8.98 -27.35
C GLY A 51 2.40 9.24 -28.84
N ARG A 52 1.94 8.23 -29.61
CA ARG A 52 1.41 8.45 -30.95
C ARG A 52 0.44 9.63 -30.84
N THR A 53 0.75 10.73 -31.51
CA THR A 53 -0.10 11.92 -31.55
C THR A 53 -1.50 11.47 -31.98
N GLY A 54 -2.47 11.52 -31.06
CA GLY A 54 -3.85 11.08 -31.30
C GLY A 54 -4.35 9.89 -30.45
N THR A 55 -3.48 9.14 -29.77
CA THR A 55 -3.93 8.05 -28.88
C THR A 55 -4.51 8.62 -27.57
N PRO A 56 -5.75 8.30 -27.18
CA PRO A 56 -6.34 8.78 -25.93
C PRO A 56 -5.60 8.20 -24.74
N ARG A 57 -5.35 9.04 -23.73
CA ARG A 57 -4.67 8.63 -22.48
C ARG A 57 -5.67 8.46 -21.36
N VAL A 58 -5.55 7.38 -20.60
CA VAL A 58 -6.45 7.11 -19.47
C VAL A 58 -5.66 6.95 -18.19
N LEU A 59 -6.00 7.76 -17.20
CA LEU A 59 -5.36 7.73 -15.89
C LEU A 59 -5.95 6.61 -15.05
N VAL A 60 -5.12 5.68 -14.58
CA VAL A 60 -5.54 4.53 -13.79
C VAL A 60 -5.00 4.67 -12.37
N THR A 61 -5.89 4.76 -11.39
CA THR A 61 -5.51 4.98 -9.97
C THR A 61 -4.84 3.80 -9.27
N ARG A 62 -4.58 2.71 -10.00
CA ARG A 62 -4.04 1.44 -9.48
C ARG A 62 -2.52 1.41 -9.62
N GLY A 63 -1.85 0.76 -8.66
CA GLY A 63 -0.40 0.58 -8.71
C GLY A 63 0.06 -0.43 -9.75
N PRO A 64 1.32 -0.32 -10.22
CA PRO A 64 1.88 -1.18 -11.27
C PRO A 64 1.83 -2.67 -10.90
N GLU A 65 1.90 -3.00 -9.62
CA GLU A 65 1.88 -4.38 -9.11
C GLU A 65 0.52 -5.09 -9.28
N ARG A 66 -0.53 -4.36 -9.68
CA ARG A 66 -1.90 -4.89 -9.83
C ARG A 66 -2.60 -4.45 -11.12
N ALA A 67 -1.92 -3.69 -11.98
CA ALA A 67 -2.55 -3.04 -13.14
C ALA A 67 -2.36 -3.80 -14.46
N GLY A 68 -1.45 -4.79 -14.53
CA GLY A 68 -1.07 -5.50 -15.77
C GLY A 68 -2.25 -5.89 -16.68
N PRO A 69 -3.18 -6.75 -16.23
CA PRO A 69 -4.30 -7.16 -17.08
C PRO A 69 -5.16 -6.00 -17.60
N LEU A 70 -5.35 -4.94 -16.81
CA LEU A 70 -6.09 -3.75 -17.23
C LEU A 70 -5.31 -2.91 -18.24
N VAL A 71 -3.99 -2.80 -18.06
CA VAL A 71 -3.08 -2.09 -18.97
C VAL A 71 -3.11 -2.74 -20.35
N ASP A 72 -3.02 -4.06 -20.41
CA ASP A 72 -3.02 -4.82 -21.66
C ASP A 72 -4.34 -4.63 -22.41
N LEU A 73 -5.47 -4.78 -21.72
CA LEU A 73 -6.80 -4.57 -22.31
C LEU A 73 -7.01 -3.13 -22.80
N LEU A 74 -6.54 -2.12 -22.05
CA LEU A 74 -6.64 -0.72 -22.51
C LEU A 74 -5.83 -0.50 -23.80
N ARG A 75 -4.65 -1.09 -23.91
CA ARG A 75 -3.82 -1.02 -25.12
C ARG A 75 -4.47 -1.73 -26.30
N GLU A 76 -5.14 -2.87 -26.08
CA GLU A 76 -5.95 -3.56 -27.11
C GLU A 76 -7.07 -2.67 -27.65
N TYR A 77 -7.67 -1.82 -26.80
CA TYR A 77 -8.64 -0.80 -27.20
C TYR A 77 -8.00 0.46 -27.82
N GLY A 78 -6.69 0.48 -28.04
CA GLY A 78 -5.99 1.65 -28.58
C GLY A 78 -5.92 2.83 -27.60
N VAL A 79 -5.95 2.55 -26.29
CA VAL A 79 -5.84 3.54 -25.22
C VAL A 79 -4.48 3.43 -24.56
N GLU A 80 -3.84 4.56 -24.26
CA GLU A 80 -2.56 4.60 -23.54
C GLU A 80 -2.80 4.75 -22.03
N PRO A 81 -2.55 3.72 -21.21
CA PRO A 81 -2.75 3.79 -19.77
C PRO A 81 -1.61 4.56 -19.08
N VAL A 82 -1.99 5.51 -18.24
CA VAL A 82 -1.09 6.25 -17.33
C VAL A 82 -1.41 5.84 -15.90
N LEU A 83 -0.55 5.03 -15.29
CA LEU A 83 -0.73 4.58 -13.92
C LEU A 83 -0.41 5.70 -12.93
N SER A 84 -1.37 6.04 -12.09
CA SER A 84 -1.27 7.03 -11.03
C SER A 84 -1.63 6.37 -9.69
N PRO A 85 -0.75 5.52 -9.14
CA PRO A 85 -0.89 5.10 -7.76
C PRO A 85 -0.80 6.34 -6.86
N LEU A 86 -1.87 6.67 -6.16
CA LEU A 86 -1.87 7.85 -5.28
C LEU A 86 -1.29 7.57 -3.89
N HIS A 87 -1.18 6.29 -3.54
CA HIS A 87 -0.71 5.81 -2.25
C HIS A 87 -0.07 4.44 -2.37
N GLU A 88 0.97 4.22 -1.58
CA GLU A 88 1.74 2.98 -1.52
C GLU A 88 1.83 2.47 -0.08
N ALA A 89 2.00 1.17 0.08
CA ALA A 89 2.33 0.60 1.38
C ALA A 89 3.85 0.55 1.52
N ARG A 90 4.37 0.98 2.67
CA ARG A 90 5.75 0.75 3.09
C ARG A 90 5.80 -0.14 4.33
N PRO A 91 6.84 -0.95 4.53
CA PRO A 91 7.04 -1.66 5.78
C PRO A 91 7.22 -0.69 6.96
N VAL A 92 6.91 -1.16 8.16
CA VAL A 92 7.29 -0.43 9.37
C VAL A 92 8.82 -0.44 9.56
N SER A 93 9.34 0.62 10.17
CA SER A 93 10.77 0.84 10.39
C SER A 93 11.01 1.50 11.75
N GLY A 94 12.26 1.48 12.23
CA GLY A 94 12.64 2.07 13.52
C GLY A 94 11.84 1.48 14.67
N ASP A 95 11.30 2.34 15.53
CA ASP A 95 10.50 1.90 16.69
C ASP A 95 9.17 1.24 16.28
N GLY A 96 8.60 1.62 15.13
CA GLY A 96 7.40 0.95 14.60
C GLY A 96 7.65 -0.53 14.28
N PHE A 97 8.86 -0.86 13.81
CA PHE A 97 9.26 -2.24 13.59
C PHE A 97 9.43 -3.00 14.92
N LYS A 98 10.07 -2.38 15.93
CA LYS A 98 10.24 -3.00 17.25
C LYS A 98 8.90 -3.32 17.91
N ILE A 99 7.97 -2.36 17.91
CA ILE A 99 6.62 -2.53 18.47
C ILE A 99 5.87 -3.64 17.72
N ALA A 100 5.95 -3.66 16.39
CA ALA A 100 5.30 -4.71 15.60
C ALA A 100 5.88 -6.09 15.93
N LEU A 101 7.21 -6.19 16.03
CA LEU A 101 7.89 -7.44 16.38
C LEU A 101 7.50 -7.90 17.78
N GLU A 102 7.57 -7.04 18.78
CA GLU A 102 7.15 -7.33 20.16
C GLU A 102 5.70 -7.81 20.23
N SER A 103 4.81 -7.17 19.47
CA SER A 103 3.39 -7.57 19.38
C SER A 103 3.22 -8.92 18.69
N ILE A 104 4.06 -9.25 17.71
CA ILE A 104 3.99 -10.53 17.00
C ILE A 104 4.56 -11.67 17.85
N THR A 105 5.67 -11.43 18.55
CA THR A 105 6.37 -12.44 19.35
C THR A 105 5.84 -12.55 20.78
N GLY A 106 4.88 -11.71 21.17
CA GLY A 106 4.24 -11.73 22.50
C GLY A 106 3.29 -12.90 22.73
N GLY A 107 3.11 -13.77 21.74
CA GLY A 107 2.25 -14.95 21.79
C GLY A 107 2.77 -16.10 22.68
N PRO A 108 2.12 -17.28 22.62
CA PRO A 108 1.23 -17.72 21.53
C PRO A 108 -0.15 -17.07 21.54
N TYR A 109 -0.74 -16.93 20.34
CA TYR A 109 -2.11 -16.46 20.15
C TYR A 109 -3.05 -17.62 19.81
N ASP A 110 -4.31 -17.53 20.21
CA ASP A 110 -5.34 -18.46 19.76
C ASP A 110 -5.72 -18.16 18.29
N VAL A 111 -5.75 -16.87 17.94
CA VAL A 111 -6.24 -16.37 16.65
C VAL A 111 -5.33 -15.27 16.11
N LEU A 112 -4.98 -15.39 14.83
CA LEU A 112 -4.41 -14.32 14.01
C LEU A 112 -5.48 -13.79 13.05
N THR A 113 -5.74 -12.49 13.07
CA THR A 113 -6.63 -11.83 12.11
C THR A 113 -5.87 -10.98 11.10
N LEU A 114 -6.27 -11.08 9.83
CA LEU A 114 -5.66 -10.40 8.68
C LEU A 114 -6.74 -9.64 7.91
N THR A 115 -6.62 -8.31 7.87
CA THR A 115 -7.64 -7.43 7.27
C THR A 115 -7.28 -6.92 5.87
N SER A 116 -6.12 -7.29 5.34
CA SER A 116 -5.71 -6.96 3.97
C SER A 116 -4.54 -7.83 3.52
N ALA A 117 -4.39 -8.04 2.21
CA ALA A 117 -3.20 -8.65 1.63
C ALA A 117 -1.91 -7.94 2.05
N ASN A 118 -1.92 -6.60 2.15
CA ASN A 118 -0.76 -5.84 2.64
C ASN A 118 -0.45 -6.14 4.12
N GLY A 119 -1.45 -6.50 4.93
CA GLY A 119 -1.24 -6.97 6.30
C GLY A 119 -0.48 -8.30 6.34
N VAL A 120 -0.80 -9.22 5.42
CA VAL A 120 -0.05 -10.47 5.25
C VAL A 120 1.41 -10.18 4.93
N TRP A 121 1.67 -9.40 3.87
CA TRP A 121 3.03 -9.11 3.44
C TRP A 121 3.83 -8.31 4.48
N GLY A 122 3.17 -7.43 5.23
CA GLY A 122 3.79 -6.72 6.34
C GLY A 122 4.17 -7.64 7.49
N LEU A 123 3.30 -8.59 7.85
CA LEU A 123 3.61 -9.63 8.85
C LEU A 123 4.84 -10.43 8.43
N VAL A 124 4.86 -10.91 7.18
CA VAL A 124 5.99 -11.65 6.62
C VAL A 124 7.26 -10.81 6.63
N ASP A 125 7.22 -9.53 6.25
CA ASP A 125 8.39 -8.65 6.29
C ASP A 125 8.94 -8.49 7.71
N VAL A 126 8.05 -8.26 8.70
CA VAL A 126 8.47 -8.10 10.09
C VAL A 126 9.15 -9.38 10.61
N CYS A 127 8.50 -10.53 10.40
CA CYS A 127 9.02 -11.82 10.84
C CYS A 127 10.35 -12.21 10.15
N ARG A 128 10.49 -11.89 8.86
CA ARG A 128 11.73 -12.16 8.11
C ARG A 128 12.90 -11.28 8.58
N ARG A 129 12.61 -10.02 8.93
CA ARG A 129 13.62 -9.06 9.41
C ARG A 129 13.91 -9.19 10.90
N ALA A 130 13.16 -10.00 11.64
CA ALA A 130 13.40 -10.28 13.04
C ALA A 130 14.80 -10.90 13.24
N PRO A 131 15.55 -10.54 14.28
CA PRO A 131 16.82 -11.20 14.60
C PRO A 131 16.61 -12.71 14.81
N GLY A 132 17.32 -13.54 14.05
CA GLY A 132 17.17 -14.99 14.07
C GLY A 132 15.98 -15.54 13.26
N GLY A 133 15.16 -14.65 12.68
CA GLY A 133 13.92 -15.01 12.00
C GLY A 133 12.80 -15.40 12.97
N THR A 134 11.55 -15.14 12.58
CA THR A 134 10.37 -15.63 13.31
C THR A 134 9.52 -16.43 12.33
N ASP A 135 9.13 -17.64 12.71
CA ASP A 135 8.19 -18.41 11.90
C ASP A 135 6.78 -17.87 12.10
N PHE A 136 6.29 -17.12 11.11
CA PHE A 136 4.96 -16.53 11.18
C PHE A 136 3.83 -17.57 11.12
N ARG A 137 4.13 -18.83 10.78
CA ARG A 137 3.16 -19.94 10.74
C ARG A 137 2.82 -20.45 12.13
N GLU A 138 3.68 -20.20 13.13
CA GLU A 138 3.52 -20.67 14.50
C GLU A 138 2.94 -19.60 15.44
N ILE A 139 2.67 -18.40 14.95
CA ILE A 139 2.19 -17.25 15.75
C ILE A 139 0.84 -17.55 16.41
N ALA A 140 -0.06 -18.25 15.71
CA ALA A 140 -1.40 -18.51 16.20
C ALA A 140 -1.93 -19.88 15.81
N GLY A 141 -2.82 -20.44 16.66
CA GLY A 141 -3.49 -21.72 16.39
C GLY A 141 -4.49 -21.67 15.24
N SER A 142 -4.99 -20.49 14.88
CA SER A 142 -5.90 -20.31 13.74
C SER A 142 -5.71 -18.96 13.04
N VAL A 143 -5.95 -18.93 11.73
CA VAL A 143 -5.80 -17.73 10.89
C VAL A 143 -7.12 -17.36 10.25
N TRP A 144 -7.49 -16.08 10.38
CA TRP A 144 -8.72 -15.51 9.87
C TRP A 144 -8.46 -14.34 8.94
N CYS A 145 -8.99 -14.41 7.73
CA CYS A 145 -8.89 -13.38 6.72
C CYS A 145 -10.23 -12.65 6.56
N VAL A 146 -10.18 -11.33 6.41
CA VAL A 146 -11.41 -10.54 6.19
C VAL A 146 -12.11 -10.90 4.88
N GLY A 147 -11.39 -11.39 3.87
CA GLY A 147 -11.96 -11.69 2.56
C GLY A 147 -11.01 -12.48 1.63
N PRO A 148 -11.50 -12.95 0.47
CA PRO A 148 -10.81 -13.86 -0.45
C PRO A 148 -9.44 -13.36 -0.89
N ALA A 149 -9.31 -12.08 -1.26
CA ALA A 149 -8.02 -11.53 -1.67
C ALA A 149 -6.96 -11.57 -0.55
N THR A 150 -7.39 -11.45 0.71
CA THR A 150 -6.48 -11.59 1.86
C THR A 150 -6.16 -13.06 2.10
N ARG A 151 -7.14 -13.97 1.93
CA ARG A 151 -6.93 -15.42 2.01
C ARG A 151 -5.92 -15.90 0.97
N THR A 152 -6.07 -15.48 -0.28
CA THR A 152 -5.13 -15.80 -1.36
C THR A 152 -3.72 -15.36 -1.00
N ALA A 153 -3.53 -14.11 -0.57
CA ALA A 153 -2.21 -13.63 -0.15
C ALA A 153 -1.63 -14.43 1.03
N ALA A 154 -2.47 -14.82 2.00
CA ALA A 154 -2.04 -15.63 3.13
C ALA A 154 -1.62 -17.06 2.70
N ILE A 155 -2.33 -17.68 1.76
CA ILE A 155 -1.96 -18.97 1.17
C ILE A 155 -0.62 -18.84 0.41
N GLU A 156 -0.48 -17.81 -0.43
CA GLU A 156 0.75 -17.52 -1.17
C GLU A 156 1.94 -17.28 -0.23
N ALA A 157 1.71 -16.66 0.92
CA ALA A 157 2.70 -16.47 1.96
C ALA A 157 3.02 -17.77 2.75
N GLY A 158 2.23 -18.84 2.63
CA GLY A 158 2.45 -20.11 3.32
C GLY A 158 1.76 -20.25 4.69
N LEU A 159 0.73 -19.44 4.99
CA LEU A 159 -0.07 -19.53 6.23
C LEU A 159 -1.11 -20.68 6.24
N GLY A 160 -0.97 -21.67 5.37
CA GLY A 160 -1.90 -22.81 5.27
C GLY A 160 -3.24 -22.42 4.65
N GLU A 161 -4.35 -22.89 5.21
CA GLU A 161 -5.72 -22.58 4.74
C GLU A 161 -6.49 -21.67 5.72
N PRO A 162 -6.35 -20.34 5.62
CA PRO A 162 -7.08 -19.42 6.48
C PRO A 162 -8.60 -19.52 6.28
N ARG A 163 -9.33 -19.33 7.37
CA ARG A 163 -10.77 -19.08 7.36
C ARG A 163 -11.04 -17.70 6.79
N THR A 164 -12.18 -17.52 6.15
CA THR A 164 -12.54 -16.23 5.50
C THR A 164 -13.91 -15.79 5.95
N ALA A 165 -14.03 -14.52 6.35
CA ALA A 165 -15.32 -13.95 6.72
C ALA A 165 -16.23 -13.78 5.49
N SER A 166 -17.49 -14.18 5.59
CA SER A 166 -18.50 -14.10 4.53
C SER A 166 -18.89 -12.65 4.17
N THR A 167 -18.74 -11.74 5.12
CA THR A 167 -19.22 -10.35 5.06
C THR A 167 -18.18 -9.33 4.57
N HIS A 168 -16.92 -9.74 4.38
CA HIS A 168 -15.85 -8.92 3.77
C HIS A 168 -15.59 -7.56 4.45
N ARG A 169 -16.01 -7.39 5.71
CA ARG A 169 -15.87 -6.17 6.51
C ARG A 169 -15.56 -6.49 7.96
N GLY A 170 -14.88 -5.56 8.66
CA GLY A 170 -14.47 -5.75 10.06
C GLY A 170 -15.62 -6.12 11.00
N GLN A 171 -16.78 -5.46 10.89
CA GLN A 171 -17.95 -5.77 11.73
C GLN A 171 -18.50 -7.18 11.54
N GLY A 172 -18.56 -7.66 10.29
CA GLY A 172 -19.08 -9.00 10.04
C GLY A 172 -18.04 -10.08 10.35
N MET A 173 -16.74 -9.77 10.23
CA MET A 173 -15.67 -10.62 10.76
C MET A 173 -15.76 -10.77 12.29
N VAL A 174 -16.14 -9.73 13.04
CA VAL A 174 -16.41 -9.82 14.49
C VAL A 174 -17.55 -10.80 14.77
N ALA A 175 -18.66 -10.70 14.04
CA ALA A 175 -19.82 -11.59 14.24
C ALA A 175 -19.48 -13.06 13.97
N GLU A 176 -18.74 -13.32 12.89
CA GLU A 176 -18.34 -14.68 12.50
C GLU A 176 -17.26 -15.25 13.43
N LEU A 177 -16.31 -14.42 13.88
CA LEU A 177 -15.34 -14.81 14.91
C LEU A 177 -16.02 -15.15 16.23
N LYS A 178 -17.02 -14.38 16.66
CA LYS A 178 -17.81 -14.71 17.87
C LYS A 178 -18.49 -16.07 17.76
N GLN A 179 -19.09 -16.37 16.61
CA GLN A 179 -19.71 -17.69 16.38
C GLN A 179 -18.67 -18.82 16.42
N PHE A 180 -17.47 -18.59 15.88
CA PHE A 180 -16.42 -19.60 15.85
C PHE A 180 -15.74 -19.82 17.20
N LEU A 181 -15.42 -18.75 17.91
CA LEU A 181 -14.75 -18.81 19.22
C LEU A 181 -15.69 -19.28 20.33
N GLY A 182 -17.00 -19.32 20.05
CA GLY A 182 -18.04 -19.62 21.02
C GLY A 182 -18.27 -18.46 21.98
N GLU A 183 -19.05 -18.72 23.03
CA GLU A 183 -19.33 -17.72 24.07
C GLU A 183 -18.18 -17.55 25.06
N GLU A 184 -17.08 -18.29 24.92
CA GLU A 184 -15.95 -18.22 25.85
C GLU A 184 -15.14 -16.93 25.65
N PRO A 185 -15.14 -16.01 26.65
CA PRO A 185 -14.28 -14.84 26.61
C PRO A 185 -12.80 -15.23 26.85
N GLY A 186 -11.90 -14.27 26.72
CA GLY A 186 -10.49 -14.42 27.13
C GLY A 186 -9.55 -15.01 26.09
N ARG A 187 -10.02 -15.33 24.87
CA ARG A 187 -9.12 -15.72 23.76
C ARG A 187 -8.06 -14.65 23.48
N SER A 188 -6.82 -15.09 23.28
CA SER A 188 -5.70 -14.24 22.89
C SER A 188 -5.69 -14.06 21.38
N ILE A 189 -5.90 -12.83 20.91
CA ILE A 189 -6.06 -12.52 19.48
C ILE A 189 -5.01 -11.50 19.05
N LEU A 190 -4.24 -11.85 18.01
CA LEU A 190 -3.38 -10.91 17.31
C LEU A 190 -4.11 -10.31 16.11
N CYS A 191 -4.27 -8.99 16.11
CA CYS A 191 -4.88 -8.22 15.03
C CYS A 191 -3.80 -7.56 14.18
N VAL A 192 -3.52 -8.13 13.01
CA VAL A 192 -2.56 -7.56 12.06
C VAL A 192 -3.25 -6.55 11.16
N GLN A 193 -2.71 -5.33 11.16
CA GLN A 193 -3.26 -4.20 10.42
C GLN A 193 -2.19 -3.24 9.90
N GLY A 194 -2.62 -2.31 9.05
CA GLY A 194 -1.79 -1.21 8.57
C GLY A 194 -2.14 0.11 9.23
N ARG A 195 -1.35 1.15 8.94
CA ARG A 195 -1.66 2.54 9.31
C ARG A 195 -2.26 3.30 8.12
N PRO A 196 -3.39 4.01 8.28
CA PRO A 196 -4.20 4.15 9.50
C PRO A 196 -4.92 2.85 9.86
N ALA A 197 -4.96 2.55 11.16
CA ALA A 197 -5.67 1.43 11.74
C ALA A 197 -7.19 1.60 11.57
N ARG A 198 -7.90 0.48 11.48
CA ARG A 198 -9.36 0.43 11.44
C ARG A 198 -9.83 -0.24 12.73
N PRO A 199 -10.23 0.55 13.75
CA PRO A 199 -10.39 0.04 15.10
C PRO A 199 -11.58 -0.91 15.25
N GLU A 200 -12.51 -0.94 14.27
CA GLU A 200 -13.79 -1.64 14.38
C GLU A 200 -13.65 -3.14 14.68
N LEU A 201 -12.62 -3.80 14.10
CA LEU A 201 -12.37 -5.21 14.36
C LEU A 201 -11.81 -5.42 15.78
N GLY A 202 -10.77 -4.66 16.15
CA GLY A 202 -10.13 -4.80 17.45
C GLY A 202 -11.06 -4.43 18.59
N ASP A 203 -11.78 -3.32 18.47
CA ASP A 203 -12.76 -2.86 19.45
C ASP A 203 -13.94 -3.83 19.57
N GLY A 204 -14.43 -4.35 18.44
CA GLY A 204 -15.50 -5.34 18.44
C GLY A 204 -15.11 -6.66 19.13
N LEU A 205 -13.85 -7.08 18.99
CA LEU A 205 -13.31 -8.27 19.67
C LEU A 205 -13.03 -8.03 21.16
N ARG A 206 -12.54 -6.83 21.53
CA ARG A 206 -12.40 -6.44 22.95
C ARG A 206 -13.75 -6.36 23.65
N ALA A 207 -14.74 -5.77 22.99
CA ALA A 207 -16.12 -5.71 23.48
C ALA A 207 -16.76 -7.10 23.58
N ALA A 208 -16.24 -8.10 22.86
CA ALA A 208 -16.61 -9.51 23.01
C ALA A 208 -15.93 -10.21 24.20
N GLY A 209 -15.06 -9.52 24.93
CA GLY A 209 -14.34 -10.07 26.08
C GLY A 209 -13.01 -10.77 25.75
N HIS A 210 -12.46 -10.59 24.53
CA HIS A 210 -11.18 -11.19 24.14
C HIS A 210 -9.98 -10.29 24.45
N HIS A 211 -8.80 -10.90 24.61
CA HIS A 211 -7.52 -10.20 24.78
C HIS A 211 -6.90 -9.89 23.43
N VAL A 212 -7.07 -8.65 22.95
CA VAL A 212 -6.66 -8.23 21.61
C VAL A 212 -5.36 -7.45 21.64
N THR A 213 -4.33 -7.99 20.98
CA THR A 213 -3.06 -7.32 20.68
C THR A 213 -3.09 -6.79 19.24
N ASP A 214 -2.80 -5.51 19.04
CA ASP A 214 -2.75 -4.91 17.70
C ASP A 214 -1.30 -4.86 17.19
N ALA A 215 -1.06 -5.40 16.00
CA ALA A 215 0.22 -5.32 15.30
C ALA A 215 0.09 -4.46 14.04
N VAL A 216 0.67 -3.26 14.06
CA VAL A 216 0.78 -2.40 12.87
C VAL A 216 2.03 -2.80 12.10
N VAL A 217 1.86 -3.46 10.95
CA VAL A 217 2.98 -4.09 10.20
C VAL A 217 3.34 -3.36 8.91
N TYR A 218 2.53 -2.39 8.49
CA TYR A 218 2.83 -1.52 7.36
C TYR A 218 2.18 -0.15 7.51
N GLU A 219 2.65 0.82 6.73
CA GLU A 219 2.06 2.16 6.67
C GLU A 219 1.66 2.52 5.25
N ARG A 220 0.47 3.11 5.08
CA ARG A 220 0.08 3.75 3.81
C ARG A 220 0.66 5.16 3.77
N ARG A 221 1.39 5.46 2.70
CA ARG A 221 1.99 6.77 2.45
C ARG A 221 1.62 7.25 1.05
N PRO A 222 1.73 8.56 0.77
CA PRO A 222 1.72 9.06 -0.60
C PRO A 222 2.74 8.29 -1.46
N TYR A 223 2.36 7.97 -2.69
CA TYR A 223 3.26 7.37 -3.67
C TYR A 223 4.13 8.46 -4.32
N PRO A 224 5.39 8.17 -4.69
CA PRO A 224 6.12 6.94 -4.39
C PRO A 224 6.71 6.94 -2.96
N VAL A 225 6.88 5.76 -2.37
CA VAL A 225 7.78 5.57 -1.22
C VAL A 225 9.15 5.06 -1.66
N ASP A 226 10.19 5.30 -0.86
CA ASP A 226 11.54 4.82 -1.16
C ASP A 226 11.66 3.29 -1.01
N THR A 227 10.95 2.72 -0.04
CA THR A 227 10.96 1.28 0.25
C THR A 227 9.53 0.75 0.25
N PRO A 228 9.02 0.30 -0.91
CA PRO A 228 7.67 -0.24 -1.00
C PRO A 228 7.60 -1.62 -0.35
N LEU A 229 6.46 -1.94 0.26
CA LEU A 229 6.21 -3.23 0.92
C LEU A 229 6.19 -4.38 -0.10
N ILE A 230 5.60 -4.12 -1.25
CA ILE A 230 5.60 -5.01 -2.40
C ILE A 230 6.55 -4.39 -3.42
N PRO A 231 7.62 -5.07 -3.85
CA PRO A 231 8.55 -4.54 -4.84
C PRO A 231 7.83 -4.11 -6.12
N ARG A 232 8.24 -2.97 -6.68
CA ARG A 232 7.77 -2.53 -8.00
C ARG A 232 8.44 -3.39 -9.07
N PRO A 233 7.73 -3.75 -10.15
CA PRO A 233 8.38 -4.37 -11.29
C PRO A 233 9.41 -3.41 -11.89
N GLU A 234 10.54 -3.96 -12.37
CA GLU A 234 11.54 -3.17 -13.10
C GLU A 234 10.93 -2.66 -14.42
N PRO A 235 11.05 -1.36 -14.74
CA PRO A 235 10.50 -0.81 -15.97
C PRO A 235 11.14 -1.44 -17.22
N THR A 236 10.30 -1.93 -18.11
CA THR A 236 10.65 -2.38 -19.46
C THR A 236 10.18 -1.36 -20.51
N ALA A 237 10.62 -1.49 -21.76
CA ALA A 237 10.13 -0.65 -22.86
C ALA A 237 8.61 -0.75 -23.07
N GLU A 238 8.00 -1.86 -22.66
CA GLU A 238 6.56 -2.13 -22.74
C GLU A 238 5.82 -1.75 -21.46
N SER A 239 6.51 -1.27 -20.43
CA SER A 239 5.87 -0.86 -19.19
C SER A 239 4.98 0.37 -19.42
N PRO A 240 3.81 0.45 -18.77
CA PRO A 240 2.97 1.63 -18.85
C PRO A 240 3.68 2.83 -18.20
N ILE A 241 3.27 4.03 -18.58
CA ILE A 241 3.72 5.25 -17.90
C ILE A 241 3.25 5.18 -16.44
N VAL A 242 4.15 5.36 -15.48
CA VAL A 242 3.81 5.44 -14.05
C VAL A 242 4.21 6.81 -13.53
N VAL A 243 3.25 7.53 -12.95
CA VAL A 243 3.43 8.91 -12.48
C VAL A 243 3.28 9.02 -10.96
N GLY A 244 4.08 9.90 -10.37
CA GLY A 244 3.94 10.30 -8.97
C GLY A 244 2.75 11.23 -8.75
N ARG A 245 2.52 11.64 -7.49
CA ARG A 245 1.42 12.56 -7.17
C ARG A 245 1.57 13.94 -7.82
N SER A 246 2.80 14.45 -7.91
CA SER A 246 3.05 15.77 -8.51
C SER A 246 2.72 15.74 -10.00
N GLU A 247 3.25 14.76 -10.73
CA GLU A 247 2.97 14.58 -12.15
C GLU A 247 1.49 14.26 -12.39
N THR A 248 0.85 13.49 -11.51
CA THR A 248 -0.60 13.26 -11.58
C THR A 248 -1.40 14.57 -11.58
N ALA A 249 -1.02 15.54 -10.75
CA ALA A 249 -1.67 16.84 -10.72
C ALA A 249 -1.49 17.57 -12.07
N ASP A 250 -0.31 17.49 -12.69
CA ASP A 250 -0.04 18.05 -14.01
C ASP A 250 -0.90 17.40 -15.11
N TYR A 251 -1.06 16.07 -15.08
CA TYR A 251 -1.92 15.36 -16.03
C TYR A 251 -3.38 15.78 -15.91
N VAL A 252 -3.87 15.99 -14.69
CA VAL A 252 -5.23 16.45 -14.41
C VAL A 252 -5.42 17.91 -14.81
N ALA A 253 -4.48 18.80 -14.46
CA ALA A 253 -4.61 20.23 -14.69
C ALA A 253 -4.46 20.64 -16.16
N ASN A 254 -3.57 19.96 -16.90
CA ASN A 254 -3.22 20.34 -18.27
C ASN A 254 -4.00 19.58 -19.35
N GLY A 255 -5.08 18.86 -18.97
CA GLY A 255 -5.92 18.13 -19.93
C GLY A 255 -5.17 17.05 -20.73
N MET A 256 -4.17 16.42 -20.12
CA MET A 256 -3.33 15.41 -20.79
C MET A 256 -3.97 14.02 -20.85
N ILE A 257 -5.19 13.89 -20.33
CA ILE A 257 -5.95 12.64 -20.20
C ILE A 257 -7.33 12.83 -20.81
N SER A 258 -7.91 11.74 -21.29
CA SER A 258 -9.25 11.68 -21.88
C SER A 258 -10.27 11.07 -20.91
N ALA A 259 -9.83 10.21 -19.98
CA ALA A 259 -10.68 9.66 -18.92
C ALA A 259 -9.85 9.22 -17.70
N VAL A 260 -10.55 8.89 -16.61
CA VAL A 260 -9.97 8.35 -15.37
C VAL A 260 -10.63 7.02 -15.01
N ILE A 261 -9.86 6.03 -14.57
CA ILE A 261 -10.37 4.83 -13.89
C ILE A 261 -10.13 4.95 -12.38
N ALA A 262 -11.22 5.08 -11.63
CA ALA A 262 -11.24 5.15 -10.17
C ALA A 262 -11.63 3.80 -9.55
N THR A 263 -10.67 3.16 -8.86
CA THR A 263 -10.81 1.80 -8.32
C THR A 263 -11.18 1.75 -6.84
N SER A 264 -11.33 2.90 -6.17
CA SER A 264 -11.89 2.97 -4.83
C SER A 264 -12.36 4.39 -4.47
N PRO A 265 -13.28 4.54 -3.50
CA PRO A 265 -13.70 5.85 -2.99
C PRO A 265 -12.52 6.71 -2.53
N LYS A 266 -11.58 6.11 -1.79
CA LYS A 266 -10.41 6.82 -1.22
C LYS A 266 -9.44 7.31 -2.28
N LEU A 267 -9.25 6.54 -3.37
CA LEU A 267 -8.39 6.96 -4.47
C LEU A 267 -9.03 8.09 -5.26
N LEU A 268 -10.35 8.03 -5.50
CA LEU A 268 -11.05 9.13 -6.16
C LEU A 268 -11.00 10.43 -5.32
N GLU A 269 -11.25 10.35 -4.01
CA GLU A 269 -11.10 11.50 -3.10
C GLU A 269 -9.69 12.11 -3.16
N ALA A 270 -8.68 11.26 -3.17
CA ALA A 270 -7.28 11.70 -3.21
C ALA A 270 -6.84 12.23 -4.58
N LEU A 271 -7.56 11.87 -5.66
CA LEU A 271 -7.35 12.42 -6.99
C LEU A 271 -8.02 13.79 -7.11
N CYS A 272 -9.27 13.92 -6.65
CA CYS A 272 -9.99 15.19 -6.63
C CYS A 272 -9.30 16.25 -5.74
N SER A 273 -8.47 15.84 -4.78
CA SER A 273 -7.66 16.79 -3.99
C SER A 273 -6.41 17.28 -4.71
N LEU A 274 -6.05 16.69 -5.85
CA LEU A 274 -4.93 17.12 -6.70
C LEU A 274 -5.36 18.10 -7.79
N GLY A 275 -6.65 18.14 -8.14
CA GLY A 275 -7.18 19.05 -9.15
C GLY A 275 -8.62 18.72 -9.54
N ASN A 276 -9.23 19.61 -10.31
CA ASN A 276 -10.58 19.42 -10.83
C ASN A 276 -10.56 18.41 -11.98
N LEU A 277 -11.36 17.35 -11.86
CA LEU A 277 -11.54 16.37 -12.92
C LEU A 277 -12.60 16.88 -13.91
N THR A 278 -12.15 17.30 -15.08
CA THR A 278 -13.01 17.76 -16.19
C THR A 278 -13.38 16.64 -17.16
N VAL A 279 -12.68 15.51 -17.07
CA VAL A 279 -12.89 14.31 -17.90
C VAL A 279 -13.79 13.30 -17.20
N PRO A 280 -14.49 12.42 -17.96
CA PRO A 280 -15.30 11.37 -17.36
C PRO A 280 -14.48 10.39 -16.50
N VAL A 281 -15.08 9.99 -15.37
CA VAL A 281 -14.52 9.03 -14.43
C VAL A 281 -15.27 7.69 -14.53
N VAL A 282 -14.57 6.61 -14.90
CA VAL A 282 -15.04 5.24 -14.78
C VAL A 282 -14.88 4.78 -13.33
N CYS A 283 -16.00 4.67 -12.62
CA CYS A 283 -16.04 4.16 -11.26
C CYS A 283 -16.17 2.63 -11.27
N ILE A 284 -15.31 1.93 -10.53
CA ILE A 284 -15.36 0.46 -10.40
C ILE A 284 -16.66 -0.07 -9.76
N GLY A 285 -17.43 0.79 -9.07
CA GLY A 285 -18.67 0.39 -8.44
C GLY A 285 -19.33 1.51 -7.63
N ALA A 286 -20.50 1.19 -7.06
CA ALA A 286 -21.43 2.15 -6.46
C ALA A 286 -20.84 3.04 -5.36
N THR A 287 -19.94 2.50 -4.52
CA THR A 287 -19.32 3.29 -3.44
C THR A 287 -18.37 4.36 -3.99
N THR A 288 -17.67 4.07 -5.09
CA THR A 288 -16.80 5.04 -5.77
C THR A 288 -17.64 6.06 -6.52
N ALA A 289 -18.72 5.61 -7.18
CA ALA A 289 -19.71 6.48 -7.83
C ALA A 289 -20.37 7.48 -6.85
N ALA A 290 -20.64 7.06 -5.61
CA ALA A 290 -21.17 7.95 -4.58
C ALA A 290 -20.21 9.11 -4.25
N VAL A 291 -18.90 8.86 -4.23
CA VAL A 291 -17.88 9.91 -4.10
C VAL A 291 -17.88 10.81 -5.33
N ALA A 292 -17.93 10.23 -6.53
CA ALA A 292 -17.95 11.00 -7.78
C ALA A 292 -19.12 11.99 -7.79
N LYS A 293 -20.33 11.50 -7.47
CA LYS A 293 -21.54 12.31 -7.33
C LYS A 293 -21.39 13.41 -6.28
N LYS A 294 -20.86 13.10 -5.10
CA LYS A 294 -20.62 14.08 -4.03
C LYS A 294 -19.63 15.17 -4.45
N ARG A 295 -18.64 14.83 -5.27
CA ARG A 295 -17.63 15.75 -5.79
C ARG A 295 -18.07 16.49 -7.05
N GLY A 296 -19.24 16.18 -7.61
CA GLY A 296 -19.76 16.82 -8.82
C GLY A 296 -18.95 16.50 -10.07
N VAL A 297 -18.20 15.39 -10.10
CA VAL A 297 -17.43 14.98 -11.28
C VAL A 297 -18.31 14.13 -12.19
N ASN A 298 -18.14 14.26 -13.51
CA ASN A 298 -18.83 13.41 -14.47
C ASN A 298 -18.32 11.96 -14.33
N PHE A 299 -19.23 10.98 -14.26
CA PHE A 299 -18.84 9.59 -14.07
C PHE A 299 -19.79 8.61 -14.73
N VAL A 300 -19.25 7.43 -15.04
CA VAL A 300 -20.02 6.22 -15.31
C VAL A 300 -19.67 5.15 -14.29
N THR A 301 -20.57 4.20 -14.05
CA THR A 301 -20.26 3.04 -13.21
C THR A 301 -20.04 1.84 -14.11
N SER A 302 -18.92 1.14 -13.92
CA SER A 302 -18.65 -0.08 -14.65
C SER A 302 -19.66 -1.18 -14.29
N GLN A 303 -19.97 -2.04 -15.26
CA GLN A 303 -20.92 -3.15 -15.09
C GLN A 303 -20.37 -4.27 -14.20
N GLY A 304 -19.06 -4.29 -13.94
CA GLY A 304 -18.41 -5.24 -13.07
C GLY A 304 -17.09 -4.71 -12.53
N THR A 305 -16.41 -5.52 -11.72
CA THR A 305 -15.16 -5.13 -11.06
C THR A 305 -13.92 -5.71 -11.74
N LYS A 306 -14.10 -6.43 -12.86
CA LYS A 306 -12.99 -7.08 -13.55
C LYS A 306 -12.31 -6.11 -14.52
N PRO A 307 -11.03 -6.34 -14.88
CA PRO A 307 -10.32 -5.51 -15.85
C PRO A 307 -11.08 -5.30 -17.18
N GLU A 308 -11.76 -6.34 -17.67
CA GLU A 308 -12.50 -6.32 -18.94
C GLU A 308 -13.69 -5.35 -18.88
N ASP A 309 -14.39 -5.31 -17.75
CA ASP A 309 -15.54 -4.41 -17.54
C ASP A 309 -15.10 -2.94 -17.51
N LEU A 310 -13.95 -2.67 -16.88
CA LEU A 310 -13.37 -1.34 -16.78
C LEU A 310 -12.87 -0.86 -18.15
N ALA A 311 -12.13 -1.70 -18.87
CA ALA A 311 -11.60 -1.38 -20.19
C ALA A 311 -12.72 -1.11 -21.21
N ARG A 312 -13.78 -1.95 -21.20
CA ARG A 312 -14.97 -1.73 -22.04
C ARG A 312 -15.66 -0.41 -21.74
N SER A 313 -15.83 -0.07 -20.46
CA SER A 313 -16.47 1.20 -20.05
C SER A 313 -15.70 2.42 -20.57
N VAL A 314 -14.36 2.33 -20.59
CA VAL A 314 -13.50 3.38 -21.18
C VAL A 314 -13.71 3.46 -22.69
N ALA A 315 -13.66 2.33 -23.40
CA ALA A 315 -13.83 2.31 -24.84
C ALA A 315 -15.18 2.89 -25.29
N GLU A 316 -16.25 2.58 -24.56
CA GLU A 316 -17.59 3.12 -24.81
C GLU A 316 -17.64 4.66 -24.66
N ILE A 317 -17.07 5.20 -23.58
CA ILE A 317 -17.04 6.65 -23.34
C ILE A 317 -16.24 7.36 -24.44
N LEU A 318 -15.05 6.89 -24.74
CA LEU A 318 -14.18 7.53 -25.75
C LEU A 318 -14.81 7.48 -27.15
N SER A 319 -15.55 6.40 -27.46
CA SER A 319 -16.27 6.28 -28.73
C SER A 319 -17.42 7.28 -28.83
N LEU A 320 -18.16 7.51 -27.74
CA LEU A 320 -19.24 8.50 -27.68
C LEU A 320 -18.72 9.93 -27.87
N GLU A 321 -17.63 10.28 -27.17
CA GLU A 321 -16.99 11.60 -27.29
C GLU A 321 -16.48 11.88 -28.72
N HIS A 322 -15.87 10.87 -29.35
CA HIS A 322 -15.44 10.98 -30.75
C HIS A 322 -16.62 11.24 -31.69
N ASN A 323 -17.72 10.50 -31.53
CA ASN A 323 -18.92 10.67 -32.36
C ASN A 323 -19.59 12.04 -32.16
N GLU A 324 -19.64 12.56 -30.93
CA GLU A 324 -20.19 13.89 -30.66
C GLU A 324 -19.35 15.01 -31.28
N ARG A 325 -18.02 14.88 -31.23
CA ARG A 325 -17.10 15.86 -31.82
C ARG A 325 -17.24 15.92 -33.35
N SER A 326 -17.26 14.78 -34.01
CA SER A 326 -17.46 14.69 -35.47
C SER A 326 -18.82 15.25 -35.93
N ARG A 327 -19.86 15.15 -35.09
CA ARG A 327 -21.17 15.77 -35.38
C ARG A 327 -21.15 17.30 -35.28
N ARG A 328 -20.42 17.87 -34.32
CA ARG A 328 -20.28 19.33 -34.17
C ARG A 328 -19.46 19.94 -35.31
N GLU A 329 -18.36 19.30 -35.67
CA GLU A 329 -17.51 19.76 -36.78
C GLU A 329 -18.26 19.72 -38.12
N SER A 330 -19.09 18.69 -38.36
CA SER A 330 -19.93 18.59 -39.57
C SER A 330 -21.19 19.47 -39.58
N SER A 331 -21.62 20.01 -38.44
CA SER A 331 -22.69 21.03 -38.39
C SER A 331 -22.14 22.43 -38.66
N ASP A 332 -20.96 22.76 -38.13
CA ASP A 332 -20.31 24.06 -38.34
C ASP A 332 -19.89 24.24 -39.80
N GLU A 333 -19.47 23.18 -40.50
CA GLU A 333 -19.17 23.22 -41.93
C GLU A 333 -20.41 23.38 -42.85
N ARG A 334 -21.64 23.17 -42.33
CA ARG A 334 -22.88 23.34 -43.11
C ARG A 334 -23.53 24.71 -42.94
N GLU A 335 -23.07 25.52 -41.99
CA GLU A 335 -23.56 26.88 -41.74
C GLU A 335 -22.68 27.98 -42.36
N VAL A 336 -21.60 27.62 -43.05
CA VAL A 336 -20.70 28.51 -43.81
C VAL A 336 -20.98 28.41 -45.31
#